data_AF-A0A966X497-F1
#
_entry.id   AF-A0A966X497-F1
#
_cell.length_a   1.000
_cell.length_b   1.000
_cell.length_c   1.000
_cell.angle_alpha   90.00
_cell.angle_beta   90.00
_cell.angle_gamma   90.00
#
_symmetry.space_group_name_H-M   'P 1'
#
loop_
_entity.id
_entity.type
_entity.pdbx_description
1 polymer ?
#
loop_
_entity_poly.entity_id
_entity_poly.type
_entity_poly.pdbx_seq_one_letter_code
_entity_poly.pdbx_strand_id
1 'polypeptide(L)' 'RVAIGAVAPTALVVEEAAQKLIGKPINQATLEAVSEAASDASAPISDRRGTAEFRRHVVGVLAKRAVMAAADRAKEK' A
#
# COMPACT_ATOMS: atom_id res chain seq x y z
N ARG A 1 6.56 -0.98 -9.14
CA ARG A 1 6.67 0.21 -8.27
C ARG A 1 5.37 0.32 -7.46
N VAL A 2 5.45 0.81 -6.23
CA VAL A 2 4.29 1.05 -5.35
C VAL A 2 4.38 2.50 -4.87
N ALA A 3 3.27 3.24 -4.91
CA ALA A 3 3.20 4.60 -4.43
C ALA A 3 1.90 4.83 -3.65
N ILE A 4 1.98 5.67 -2.62
CA ILE A 4 0.84 6.08 -1.78
C ILE A 4 0.67 7.60 -1.85
N GLY A 5 -0.57 8.06 -1.81
CA GLY A 5 -0.92 9.48 -1.91
C GLY A 5 -1.96 9.87 -0.88
N ALA A 6 -2.04 11.17 -0.58
CA ALA A 6 -2.97 11.74 0.39
C ALA A 6 -2.85 11.16 1.83
N VAL A 7 -1.70 10.57 2.18
CA VAL A 7 -1.40 10.02 3.52
C VAL A 7 -0.02 10.42 4.03
N ALA A 8 0.51 11.51 3.47
CA ALA A 8 1.75 12.20 3.85
C ALA A 8 1.70 13.62 3.22
N PRO A 9 2.62 14.54 3.58
CA PRO A 9 2.68 15.88 2.97
C PRO A 9 2.82 15.87 1.44
N THR A 10 3.46 14.83 0.88
CA THR A 10 3.62 14.60 -0.56
C THR A 10 3.30 13.14 -0.91
N ALA A 11 3.17 12.83 -2.20
CA ALA A 11 3.10 11.45 -2.65
C ALA A 11 4.43 10.73 -2.36
N LEU A 12 4.36 9.50 -1.87
CA LEU A 12 5.52 8.70 -1.51
C LEU A 12 5.60 7.47 -2.41
N VAL A 13 6.78 7.21 -2.98
CA VAL A 13 7.10 5.91 -3.56
C VAL A 13 7.58 5.02 -2.42
N VAL A 14 6.89 3.91 -2.21
CA VAL A 14 7.18 2.98 -1.10
C VAL A 14 8.03 1.84 -1.64
N GLU A 15 9.34 2.07 -1.67
CA GLU A 15 10.32 1.11 -2.21
C GLU A 15 10.28 -0.22 -1.45
N GLU A 16 10.11 -0.19 -0.13
CA GLU A 16 9.99 -1.42 0.66
C GLU A 16 8.81 -2.28 0.20
N ALA A 17 7.63 -1.69 -0.01
CA ALA A 17 6.46 -2.40 -0.51
C ALA A 17 6.72 -3.01 -1.90
N ALA A 18 7.46 -2.31 -2.76
CA ALA A 18 7.88 -2.87 -4.05
C ALA A 18 8.84 -4.06 -3.88
N GLN A 19 9.81 -3.98 -2.96
CA GLN A 19 10.72 -5.08 -2.66
C GLN A 19 10.00 -6.31 -2.08
N LYS A 20 8.93 -6.13 -1.29
CA LYS A 20 8.11 -7.27 -0.83
C LYS A 20 7.43 -8.01 -1.97
N LEU A 21 7.23 -7.39 -3.14
CA LEU A 21 6.57 -7.99 -4.31
C LEU A 21 7.53 -8.66 -5.29
N ILE A 22 8.74 -8.13 -5.44
CA ILE A 22 9.68 -8.60 -6.46
C ILE A 22 10.06 -10.07 -6.19
N GLY A 23 9.85 -10.93 -7.18
CA GLY A 23 10.18 -12.35 -7.12
C GLY A 23 9.29 -13.18 -6.18
N LYS A 24 8.22 -12.60 -5.61
CA LYS A 24 7.31 -13.31 -4.70
C LYS A 24 5.96 -13.62 -5.35
N PRO A 25 5.30 -14.73 -4.99
CA PRO A 25 3.95 -15.00 -5.42
C PRO A 25 2.97 -14.01 -4.78
N ILE A 26 1.90 -13.66 -5.51
CA ILE A 26 0.81 -12.83 -4.99
C ILE A 26 -0.12 -13.71 -4.15
N ASN A 27 0.24 -13.90 -2.89
CA ASN A 27 -0.53 -14.63 -1.88
C ASN A 27 -0.80 -13.74 -0.66
N GLN A 28 -1.55 -14.27 0.31
CA GLN A 28 -1.94 -13.53 1.51
C GLN A 28 -0.74 -12.95 2.27
N ALA A 29 0.34 -13.72 2.46
CA ALA A 29 1.53 -13.28 3.18
C ALA A 29 2.25 -12.13 2.47
N THR A 30 2.39 -12.19 1.14
CA THR A 30 2.97 -11.10 0.35
C THR A 30 2.10 -9.84 0.43
N LEU A 31 0.78 -9.98 0.35
CA LEU A 31 -0.15 -8.85 0.47
C LEU A 31 -0.10 -8.23 1.87
N GLU A 32 0.01 -9.03 2.93
CA GLU A 32 0.22 -8.55 4.30
C GLU A 32 1.50 -7.74 4.44
N ALA A 33 2.62 -8.25 3.94
CA ALA A 33 3.89 -7.52 3.98
C ALA A 33 3.84 -6.19 3.20
N VAL A 34 3.12 -6.13 2.08
CA VAL A 34 2.91 -4.88 1.33
C VAL A 34 2.07 -3.88 2.12
N SER A 35 1.02 -4.37 2.77
CA SER A 35 0.13 -3.53 3.58
C SER A 35 0.85 -2.93 4.77
N GLU A 36 1.66 -3.73 5.47
CA GLU A 36 2.47 -3.27 6.58
C GLU A 36 3.45 -2.19 6.12
N ALA A 37 4.23 -2.46 5.07
CA ALA A 37 5.16 -1.48 4.50
C ALA A 37 4.47 -0.17 4.06
N ALA A 38 3.26 -0.24 3.49
CA ALA A 38 2.49 0.93 3.09
C ALA A 38 1.94 1.72 4.29
N SER A 39 1.48 1.02 5.33
CA SER A 39 1.03 1.62 6.58
C SER A 39 2.19 2.31 7.31
N ASP A 40 3.34 1.66 7.40
CA ASP A 40 4.51 2.16 8.12
C ASP A 40 5.12 3.37 7.45
N ALA A 41 5.20 3.37 6.11
CA ALA A 41 5.66 4.50 5.32
C ALA A 41 4.71 5.71 5.36
N SER A 42 3.47 5.53 5.82
CA SER A 42 2.49 6.62 5.87
C SER A 42 2.70 7.55 7.06
N ALA A 43 2.43 8.84 6.85
CA ALA A 43 2.50 9.88 7.88
C ALA A 43 1.26 10.81 7.81
N PRO A 44 0.03 10.28 7.96
CA PRO A 44 -1.18 11.08 7.89
C PRO A 44 -1.38 11.92 9.14
N ILE A 45 -2.02 13.08 8.97
CA ILE A 45 -2.61 13.84 10.07
C ILE A 45 -4.05 13.40 10.32
N SER A 46 -4.56 13.66 11.52
CA SER A 46 -5.98 13.59 11.83
C SER A 46 -6.69 14.85 11.30
N ASP A 47 -7.79 14.69 10.57
CA ASP A 47 -8.65 15.79 10.12
C ASP A 47 -10.11 15.33 9.93
N ARG A 48 -10.98 16.17 9.33
CA ARG A 48 -12.40 15.85 9.10
C ARG A 48 -12.65 14.59 8.25
N ARG A 49 -11.66 14.10 7.53
CA ARG A 49 -11.72 12.88 6.72
C ARG A 49 -11.38 11.61 7.52
N GLY A 50 -10.89 11.75 8.75
CA GLY A 50 -10.57 10.63 9.64
C GLY A 50 -9.32 10.87 10.49
N THR A 51 -9.10 9.99 11.47
CA THR A 51 -7.91 10.00 12.32
C THR A 51 -6.67 9.52 11.55
N ALA A 52 -5.49 9.94 12.02
CA ALA A 52 -4.22 9.44 11.50
C ALA A 52 -4.13 7.91 11.55
N GLU A 53 -4.59 7.30 12.65
CA GLU A 53 -4.64 5.85 12.84
C GLU A 53 -5.52 5.16 11.79
N PHE A 54 -6.76 5.66 11.60
CA PHE A 54 -7.67 5.12 10.60
C PHE A 54 -7.08 5.22 9.19
N ARG A 55 -6.49 6.36 8.85
CA ARG A 55 -5.86 6.58 7.53
C ARG A 55 -4.65 5.68 7.32
N ARG A 56 -3.84 5.45 8.36
CA ARG A 56 -2.72 4.50 8.35
C ARG A 56 -3.21 3.07 8.09
N HIS A 57 -4.29 2.65 8.75
CA HIS A 57 -4.89 1.35 8.49
C HIS A 57 -5.43 1.23 7.04
N VAL A 58 -6.17 2.25 6.58
CA VAL A 58 -6.81 2.25 5.26
C VAL A 58 -5.79 2.20 4.12
N VAL A 59 -4.67 2.92 4.21
CA VAL A 59 -3.66 2.86 3.15
C VAL A 59 -3.08 1.46 2.99
N GLY A 60 -2.83 0.73 4.08
CA GLY A 60 -2.40 -0.66 4.02
C GLY A 60 -3.41 -1.55 3.30
N VAL A 61 -4.70 -1.43 3.66
CA VAL A 61 -5.79 -2.18 3.00
C VAL A 61 -5.88 -1.85 1.51
N LEU A 62 -5.80 -0.57 1.14
CA LEU A 62 -5.84 -0.13 -0.26
C LEU A 62 -4.61 -0.59 -1.05
N ALA A 63 -3.44 -0.64 -0.43
CA ALA A 63 -2.23 -1.16 -1.07
C ALA A 63 -2.40 -2.64 -1.45
N LYS A 64 -2.97 -3.49 -0.57
CA LYS A 64 -3.29 -4.89 -0.90
C LYS A 64 -4.21 -4.97 -2.12
N ARG A 65 -5.31 -4.21 -2.10
CA ARG A 65 -6.31 -4.20 -3.18
C ARG A 65 -5.72 -3.73 -4.51
N ALA A 66 -4.86 -2.70 -4.47
CA ALA A 66 -4.18 -2.18 -5.65
C ALA A 66 -3.24 -3.22 -6.26
N VAL A 67 -2.50 -3.97 -5.43
CA VAL A 67 -1.64 -5.07 -5.90
C VAL A 67 -2.47 -6.17 -6.55
N MET A 68 -3.57 -6.60 -5.93
CA MET A 68 -4.45 -7.62 -6.53
C MET A 68 -4.98 -7.17 -7.88
N ALA A 69 -5.54 -5.96 -7.97
CA ALA A 69 -6.05 -5.42 -9.22
C ALA A 69 -4.97 -5.27 -10.30
N ALA A 70 -3.74 -4.91 -9.91
CA ALA A 70 -2.60 -4.84 -10.83
C ALA A 70 -2.17 -6.24 -11.30
N ALA A 71 -2.17 -7.24 -10.42
CA ALA A 71 -1.82 -8.62 -10.74
C ALA A 71 -2.84 -9.25 -11.69
N ASP A 72 -4.13 -8.99 -11.51
CA ASP A 72 -5.18 -9.49 -12.40
C ASP A 72 -5.02 -8.91 -13.81
N ARG A 73 -4.85 -7.58 -13.93
CA ARG A 73 -4.57 -6.93 -15.23
C ARG A 73 -3.28 -7.40 -15.89
N ALA A 74 -2.26 -7.78 -15.11
CA ALA A 74 -1.00 -8.28 -15.64
C ALA A 74 -1.13 -9.69 -16.25
N LYS A 75 -2.12 -10.49 -15.81
CA LYS A 75 -2.42 -11.82 -16.36
C LYS A 75 -3.28 -11.78 -17.62
N GLU A 76 -4.02 -10.70 -17.84
CA GLU A 76 -4.86 -10.49 -19.03
C GLU A 76 -4.04 -10.12 -20.28
N LYS A 77 -2.75 -9.84 -20.13
CA LYS A 77 -1.80 -9.61 -21.21
C LYS A 77 -0.97 -10.84 -21.49
#